data_AF-A0A925LWQ2-F1
#
_entry.id   AF-A0A925LWQ2-F1
#
_cell.length_a   1.000
_cell.length_b   1.000
_cell.length_c   1.000
_cell.angle_alpha   90.00
_cell.angle_beta   90.00
_cell.angle_gamma   90.00
#
_symmetry.space_group_name_H-M   'P 1'
#
loop_
_entity.id
_entity.type
_entity.pdbx_description
1 polymer ?
#
loop_
_entity_poly.entity_id
_entity_poly.type
_entity_poly.pdbx_seq_one_letter_code
_entity_poly.pdbx_strand_id
1 'polypeptide(L)'
;MKSEELPGKKTTQLKLDGTLVFIVGRDLKTADADLKLTEGTKVKFGSLEATVGKIGEAFGDPFKQSIELSSKASFDSIAKVEFLDSKGTAIESSEAGSSSFGFGGEVTYSRSWQIASDAKAVKVRISYYAKTESVKVPCSLEFGLGL
;
A
#
# COMPACT_ATOMS: atom_id res chain seq x y z
N MET A 1 14.15 -19.27 -3.13
CA MET A 1 15.50 -19.84 -3.25
C MET A 1 15.57 -21.09 -2.40
N LYS A 2 15.71 -22.26 -3.00
CA LYS A 2 16.23 -23.44 -2.29
C LYS A 2 17.71 -23.50 -2.63
N SER A 3 18.57 -23.45 -1.62
CA SER A 3 19.98 -23.82 -1.78
C SER A 3 20.02 -25.34 -1.77
N GLU A 4 20.49 -25.95 -2.85
CA GLU A 4 20.66 -27.42 -2.93
C GLU A 4 21.90 -27.89 -2.16
N GLU A 5 22.81 -26.97 -1.83
CA GLU A 5 24.00 -27.24 -1.05
C GLU A 5 23.90 -26.62 0.34
N LEU A 6 24.16 -27.45 1.36
CA LEU A 6 24.37 -26.99 2.73
C LEU A 6 25.79 -26.42 2.86
N PRO A 7 26.01 -25.38 3.66
CA PRO A 7 27.35 -24.86 3.92
C PRO A 7 28.28 -25.98 4.40
N GLY A 8 29.48 -26.07 3.79
CA GLY A 8 30.47 -27.06 4.21
C GLY A 8 30.93 -26.84 5.64
N LYS A 9 31.43 -27.88 6.33
CA LYS A 9 31.86 -27.86 7.74
C LYS A 9 32.91 -26.78 8.11
N LYS A 10 33.57 -26.18 7.13
CA LYS A 10 34.57 -25.11 7.32
C LYS A 10 34.03 -23.72 6.98
N THR A 11 32.73 -23.59 6.71
CA THR A 11 32.12 -22.30 6.41
C THR A 11 32.04 -21.47 7.69
N THR A 12 32.84 -20.42 7.77
CA THR A 12 32.89 -19.50 8.91
C THR A 12 32.18 -18.18 8.62
N GLN A 13 31.66 -18.01 7.40
CA GLN A 13 31.09 -16.75 6.94
C GLN A 13 29.84 -17.00 6.07
N LEU A 14 28.86 -16.12 6.21
CA LEU A 14 27.73 -16.00 5.31
C LEU A 14 27.79 -14.63 4.64
N LYS A 15 27.74 -14.62 3.31
CA LYS A 15 27.68 -13.39 2.52
C LYS A 15 26.30 -13.25 1.88
N LEU A 16 25.68 -12.10 2.03
CA LEU A 16 24.42 -11.73 1.41
C LEU A 16 24.67 -10.50 0.53
N ASP A 17 24.67 -10.69 -0.78
CA ASP A 17 24.65 -9.61 -1.75
C ASP A 17 23.21 -9.37 -2.22
N GLY A 18 22.80 -8.11 -2.25
CA GLY A 18 21.45 -7.72 -2.62
C GLY A 18 21.37 -6.28 -3.11
N THR A 19 20.16 -5.83 -3.39
CA THR A 19 19.89 -4.44 -3.71
C THR A 19 18.67 -4.00 -2.92
N LEU A 20 18.84 -2.97 -2.11
CA LEU A 20 17.73 -2.27 -1.49
C LEU A 20 17.12 -1.35 -2.55
N VAL A 21 15.83 -1.51 -2.82
CA VAL A 21 15.09 -0.68 -3.75
C VAL A 21 14.19 0.24 -2.94
N PHE A 22 14.46 1.55 -3.01
CA PHE A 22 13.64 2.57 -2.39
C PHE A 22 12.79 3.24 -3.47
N ILE A 23 11.52 3.48 -3.17
CA ILE A 23 10.66 4.35 -3.96
C ILE A 23 10.61 5.68 -3.23
N VAL A 24 11.13 6.73 -3.86
CA VAL A 24 11.22 8.07 -3.27
C VAL A 24 10.26 8.99 -4.00
N GLY A 25 9.33 9.58 -3.26
CA GLY A 25 8.38 10.56 -3.77
C GLY A 25 8.89 11.99 -3.70
N ARG A 26 8.56 12.82 -4.69
CA ARG A 26 8.76 14.27 -4.72
C ARG A 26 7.47 14.97 -5.13
N ASP A 27 7.42 16.28 -4.93
CA ASP A 27 6.28 17.14 -5.31
C ASP A 27 4.97 16.64 -4.68
N LEU A 28 4.93 16.60 -3.34
CA LEU A 28 3.73 16.20 -2.59
C LEU A 28 2.56 17.15 -2.89
N LYS A 29 1.43 16.57 -3.28
CA LYS A 29 0.18 17.28 -3.57
C LYS A 29 -0.95 16.67 -2.77
N THR A 30 -2.00 17.45 -2.56
CA THR A 30 -3.23 16.99 -1.92
C THR A 30 -4.41 17.20 -2.85
N ALA A 31 -5.35 16.27 -2.88
CA ALA A 31 -6.62 16.39 -3.59
C ALA A 31 -7.75 15.78 -2.76
N ASP A 32 -8.93 16.39 -2.85
CA ASP A 32 -10.15 15.89 -2.24
C ASP A 32 -11.06 15.30 -3.33
N ALA A 33 -11.71 14.19 -3.04
CA ALA A 33 -12.70 13.56 -3.92
C ALA A 33 -13.87 13.01 -3.11
N ASP A 34 -15.08 13.12 -3.65
CA ASP A 34 -16.25 12.45 -3.06
C ASP A 34 -16.22 10.96 -3.44
N LEU A 35 -16.39 10.09 -2.45
CA LEU A 35 -16.37 8.65 -2.60
C LEU A 35 -17.68 8.04 -2.09
N LYS A 36 -18.42 7.41 -3.00
CA LYS A 36 -19.52 6.51 -2.59
C LYS A 36 -18.91 5.17 -2.20
N LEU A 37 -19.26 4.70 -1.01
CA LEU A 37 -18.85 3.41 -0.48
C LEU A 37 -19.83 2.36 -1.01
N THR A 38 -19.70 2.07 -2.30
CA THR A 38 -20.46 1.05 -3.01
C THR A 38 -19.54 0.38 -4.00
N GLU A 39 -19.54 -0.95 -4.04
CA GLU A 39 -18.67 -1.73 -4.91
C GLU A 39 -18.81 -1.30 -6.39
N GLY A 40 -17.70 -1.27 -7.10
CA GLY A 40 -17.61 -0.79 -8.48
C GLY A 40 -17.54 0.73 -8.63
N THR A 41 -17.69 1.51 -7.55
CA THR A 41 -17.52 2.96 -7.61
C THR A 41 -16.08 3.30 -7.96
N LYS A 42 -15.89 4.12 -8.99
CA LYS A 42 -14.57 4.63 -9.38
C LYS A 42 -14.25 5.94 -8.71
N VAL A 43 -12.98 6.14 -8.40
CA VAL A 43 -12.47 7.37 -7.82
C VAL A 43 -11.06 7.64 -8.35
N LYS A 44 -10.75 8.92 -8.56
CA LYS A 44 -9.48 9.36 -9.12
C LYS A 44 -8.64 10.07 -8.07
N PHE A 45 -7.41 9.61 -7.91
CA PHE A 45 -6.43 10.04 -6.93
C PHE A 45 -5.19 10.57 -7.66
N GLY A 46 -5.25 11.82 -8.11
CA GLY A 46 -4.22 12.35 -9.02
C GLY A 46 -4.24 11.60 -10.35
N SER A 47 -3.15 10.89 -10.68
CA SER A 47 -3.05 10.03 -11.87
C SER A 47 -3.53 8.59 -11.65
N LEU A 48 -3.77 8.19 -10.40
CA LEU A 48 -4.21 6.84 -10.06
C LEU A 48 -5.74 6.78 -10.13
N GLU A 49 -6.29 5.85 -10.92
CA GLU A 49 -7.71 5.52 -10.90
C GLU A 49 -7.90 4.26 -10.06
N ALA A 50 -8.73 4.34 -9.03
CA ALA A 50 -9.06 3.21 -8.17
C ALA A 50 -10.56 2.91 -8.23
N THR A 51 -10.91 1.66 -7.98
CA THR A 51 -12.29 1.19 -7.89
C THR A 51 -12.51 0.62 -6.50
N VAL A 52 -13.64 0.99 -5.88
CA VAL A 52 -14.11 0.39 -4.65
C VAL A 52 -14.38 -1.09 -4.93
N GLY A 53 -13.58 -1.94 -4.32
CA GLY A 53 -13.75 -3.39 -4.34
C GLY A 53 -14.70 -3.80 -3.22
N LYS A 54 -14.30 -4.83 -2.47
CA LYS A 54 -15.11 -5.39 -1.39
C LYS A 54 -15.33 -4.38 -0.26
N ILE A 55 -16.57 -4.30 0.22
CA ILE A 55 -16.91 -3.62 1.46
C ILE A 55 -17.36 -4.67 2.48
N GLY A 56 -16.87 -4.58 3.70
CA GLY A 56 -17.21 -5.52 4.77
C GLY A 56 -17.20 -4.88 6.15
N GLU A 57 -17.43 -5.69 7.17
CA GLU A 57 -17.30 -5.27 8.56
C GLU A 57 -15.82 -5.07 8.91
N ALA A 58 -15.53 -4.04 9.70
CA ALA A 58 -14.20 -3.86 10.28
C ALA A 58 -14.03 -4.71 11.53
N PHE A 59 -12.77 -4.90 11.94
CA PHE A 59 -12.43 -5.59 13.18
C PHE A 59 -11.92 -4.59 14.22
N GLY A 60 -12.48 -4.67 15.44
CA GLY A 60 -12.08 -3.83 16.56
C GLY A 60 -12.76 -2.46 16.60
N ASP A 61 -13.03 -1.97 17.81
CA ASP A 61 -13.51 -0.61 18.01
C ASP A 61 -12.37 0.41 17.82
N PRO A 62 -12.63 1.61 17.28
CA PRO A 62 -13.95 2.16 16.91
C PRO A 62 -14.38 1.86 15.47
N PHE A 63 -13.67 0.99 14.75
CA PHE A 63 -13.90 0.76 13.32
C PHE A 63 -15.23 0.01 13.07
N LYS A 64 -15.93 0.42 12.02
CA LYS A 64 -17.24 -0.14 11.64
C LYS A 64 -17.23 -0.80 10.27
N GLN A 65 -16.51 -0.22 9.32
CA GLN A 65 -16.48 -0.70 7.94
C GLN A 65 -15.04 -0.86 7.42
N SER A 66 -14.82 -1.91 6.64
CA SER A 66 -13.59 -2.17 5.89
C SER A 66 -13.85 -1.96 4.40
N ILE A 67 -12.99 -1.20 3.73
CA ILE A 67 -13.13 -0.81 2.33
C ILE A 67 -11.85 -1.19 1.60
N GLU A 68 -11.97 -1.99 0.55
CA GLU A 68 -10.87 -2.24 -0.38
C GLU A 68 -10.95 -1.30 -1.58
N LEU A 69 -9.81 -0.73 -1.97
CA LEU A 69 -9.64 -0.02 -3.24
C LEU A 69 -8.67 -0.82 -4.12
N SER A 70 -9.07 -1.05 -5.36
CA SER A 70 -8.28 -1.76 -6.36
C SER A 70 -7.89 -0.88 -7.54
N SER A 71 -6.69 -1.05 -8.07
CA SER A 71 -6.19 -0.32 -9.24
C SER A 71 -5.28 -1.18 -10.11
N LYS A 72 -5.17 -0.81 -11.39
CA LYS A 72 -4.18 -1.37 -12.32
C LYS A 72 -2.79 -0.73 -12.18
N ALA A 73 -2.69 0.39 -11.47
CA ALA A 73 -1.42 1.01 -11.13
C ALA A 73 -1.15 0.88 -9.62
N SER A 74 0.13 0.88 -9.24
CA SER A 74 0.54 0.76 -7.85
C SER A 74 0.11 1.98 -7.03
N PHE A 75 -0.17 1.74 -5.74
CA PHE A 75 -0.45 2.78 -4.75
C PHE A 75 0.83 3.46 -4.21
N ASP A 76 2.02 3.14 -4.73
CA ASP A 76 3.31 3.68 -4.22
C ASP A 76 3.43 5.21 -4.30
N SER A 77 2.68 5.85 -5.19
CA SER A 77 2.62 7.32 -5.27
C SER A 77 1.76 7.95 -4.17
N ILE A 78 0.95 7.16 -3.47
CA ILE A 78 0.03 7.62 -2.43
C ILE A 78 0.75 7.65 -1.08
N ALA A 79 0.94 8.86 -0.55
CA ALA A 79 1.59 9.09 0.73
C ALA A 79 0.63 8.93 1.92
N LYS A 80 -0.61 9.42 1.76
CA LYS A 80 -1.64 9.38 2.82
C LYS A 80 -3.04 9.38 2.21
N VAL A 81 -3.93 8.62 2.84
CA VAL A 81 -5.37 8.65 2.58
C VAL A 81 -6.06 9.04 3.88
N GLU A 82 -6.93 10.03 3.82
CA GLU A 82 -7.74 10.50 4.94
C GLU A 82 -9.21 10.45 4.53
N PHE A 83 -10.04 9.80 5.34
CA PHE A 83 -11.48 9.81 5.15
C PHE A 83 -12.07 10.95 5.97
N LEU A 84 -12.98 11.71 5.36
CA LEU A 84 -13.60 12.89 5.93
C LEU A 84 -15.13 12.73 5.91
N ASP A 85 -15.79 13.21 6.95
CA ASP A 85 -17.25 13.27 7.04
C ASP A 85 -17.83 14.37 6.12
N SER A 86 -19.15 14.51 6.11
CA SER A 86 -19.86 15.53 5.31
C SER A 86 -19.55 16.96 5.73
N LYS A 87 -18.98 17.17 6.92
CA LYS A 87 -18.53 18.47 7.44
C LYS A 87 -17.05 18.72 7.17
N GLY A 88 -16.33 17.77 6.57
CA GLY A 88 -14.90 17.84 6.31
C GLY A 88 -14.02 17.47 7.52
N THR A 89 -14.61 16.88 8.56
CA THR A 89 -13.89 16.40 9.75
C THR A 89 -13.27 15.03 9.46
N ALA A 90 -12.03 14.81 9.91
CA ALA A 90 -11.39 13.50 9.74
C ALA A 90 -12.16 12.39 10.48
N ILE A 91 -12.44 11.30 9.78
CA ILE A 91 -12.94 10.04 10.31
C ILE A 91 -11.72 9.21 10.70
N GLU A 92 -11.74 8.67 11.93
CA GLU A 92 -10.69 7.76 12.37
C GLU A 92 -10.60 6.55 11.44
N SER A 93 -9.41 6.26 10.95
CA SER A 93 -9.18 5.23 9.96
C SER A 93 -7.78 4.63 10.10
N SER A 94 -7.65 3.36 9.73
CA SER A 94 -6.38 2.64 9.71
C SER A 94 -6.24 1.86 8.42
N GLU A 95 -5.02 1.78 7.89
CA GLU A 95 -4.70 0.83 6.83
C GLU A 95 -4.81 -0.59 7.41
N ALA A 96 -5.54 -1.46 6.71
CA ALA A 96 -5.81 -2.83 7.13
C ALA A 96 -4.97 -3.85 6.35
N GLY A 97 -4.56 -3.51 5.13
CA GLY A 97 -3.67 -4.34 4.35
C GLY A 97 -3.46 -3.85 2.93
N SER A 98 -2.51 -4.49 2.26
CA SER A 98 -2.22 -4.27 0.85
C SER A 98 -1.88 -5.59 0.17
N SER A 99 -2.27 -5.75 -1.08
CA SER A 99 -1.92 -6.91 -1.89
C SER A 99 -1.70 -6.54 -3.35
N SER A 100 -1.03 -7.42 -4.09
CA SER A 100 -0.94 -7.32 -5.54
C SER A 100 -1.09 -8.71 -6.13
N PHE A 101 -1.99 -8.84 -7.11
CA PHE A 101 -2.22 -10.09 -7.82
C PHE A 101 -1.91 -9.90 -9.30
N GLY A 102 -1.02 -10.74 -9.84
CA GLY A 102 -0.62 -10.71 -11.25
C GLY A 102 -1.09 -11.96 -11.98
N PHE A 103 -1.79 -11.80 -13.10
CA PHE A 103 -2.15 -12.89 -14.01
C PHE A 103 -2.13 -12.42 -15.47
N GLY A 104 -1.55 -13.21 -16.38
CA GLY A 104 -1.54 -12.92 -17.82
C GLY A 104 -0.84 -11.62 -18.21
N GLY A 105 0.11 -11.13 -17.40
CA GLY A 105 0.82 -9.87 -17.63
C GLY A 105 0.10 -8.62 -17.09
N GLU A 106 -1.10 -8.76 -16.56
CA GLU A 106 -1.77 -7.69 -15.82
C GLU A 106 -1.55 -7.84 -14.32
N VAL A 107 -1.32 -6.71 -13.64
CA VAL A 107 -1.25 -6.65 -12.18
C VAL A 107 -2.41 -5.80 -11.66
N THR A 108 -3.10 -6.32 -10.65
CA THR A 108 -4.08 -5.57 -9.88
C THR A 108 -3.52 -5.36 -8.48
N TYR A 109 -3.43 -4.12 -8.06
CA TYR A 109 -3.02 -3.71 -6.72
C TYR A 109 -4.27 -3.43 -5.90
N SER A 110 -4.32 -3.92 -4.67
CA SER A 110 -5.36 -3.57 -3.72
C SER A 110 -4.76 -3.03 -2.43
N ARG A 111 -5.46 -2.08 -1.83
CA ARG A 111 -5.19 -1.59 -0.47
C ARG A 111 -6.52 -1.44 0.25
N SER A 112 -6.56 -1.83 1.52
CA SER A 112 -7.76 -1.80 2.33
C SER A 112 -7.59 -0.91 3.55
N TRP A 113 -8.69 -0.29 3.96
CA TRP A 113 -8.76 0.57 5.13
C TRP A 113 -9.96 0.18 5.98
N GLN A 114 -9.79 0.29 7.29
CA GLN A 114 -10.88 0.27 8.25
C GLN A 114 -11.22 1.70 8.64
N ILE A 115 -12.51 2.04 8.69
CA ILE A 115 -13.00 3.37 9.03
C ILE A 115 -14.00 3.31 10.18
N ALA A 116 -13.93 4.28 11.09
CA ALA A 116 -14.84 4.44 12.23
C ALA A 116 -16.13 5.18 11.81
N SER A 117 -16.79 4.69 10.75
CA SER A 117 -18.03 5.25 10.24
C SER A 117 -18.84 4.22 9.49
N ASP A 118 -20.17 4.33 9.58
CA ASP A 118 -21.13 3.56 8.79
C ASP A 118 -21.68 4.35 7.59
N ALA A 119 -21.08 5.51 7.29
CA ALA A 119 -21.54 6.37 6.20
C ALA A 119 -21.43 5.64 4.85
N LYS A 120 -22.45 5.79 3.98
CA LYS A 120 -22.42 5.23 2.63
C LYS A 120 -21.65 6.09 1.62
N ALA A 121 -21.29 7.30 2.02
CA ALA A 121 -20.49 8.22 1.24
C ALA A 121 -19.64 9.05 2.18
N VAL A 122 -18.41 9.29 1.76
CA VAL A 122 -17.39 10.04 2.50
C VAL A 122 -16.64 10.92 1.51
N LYS A 123 -15.97 11.96 2.01
CA LYS A 123 -14.96 12.65 1.22
C LYS A 123 -13.61 12.02 1.53
N VAL A 124 -12.77 11.85 0.53
CA VAL A 124 -11.42 11.30 0.70
C VAL A 124 -10.44 12.39 0.33
N ARG A 125 -9.55 12.71 1.27
CA ARG A 125 -8.40 13.57 1.05
C ARG A 125 -7.16 12.73 0.87
N ILE A 126 -6.43 12.97 -0.20
CA ILE A 126 -5.31 12.13 -0.58
C ILE A 126 -4.10 12.99 -0.80
N SER A 127 -3.04 12.64 -0.11
CA SER A 127 -1.72 13.18 -0.34
C SER A 127 -0.93 12.22 -1.21
N TYR A 128 -0.44 12.70 -2.35
CA TYR A 128 0.28 11.89 -3.34
C TYR A 128 1.50 12.63 -3.87
N TYR A 129 2.52 11.88 -4.25
CA TYR A 129 3.73 12.40 -4.89
C TYR A 129 3.52 12.47 -6.40
N ALA A 130 3.61 13.66 -6.98
CA ALA A 130 3.44 13.83 -8.42
C ALA A 130 4.61 13.25 -9.23
N LYS A 131 5.75 12.99 -8.58
CA LYS A 131 6.90 12.29 -9.14
C LYS A 131 7.39 11.23 -8.17
N THR A 132 7.68 10.05 -8.67
CA THR A 132 8.32 8.97 -7.91
C THR A 132 9.56 8.49 -8.67
N GLU A 133 10.63 8.21 -7.94
CA GLU A 133 11.89 7.72 -8.48
C GLU A 133 12.29 6.45 -7.73
N SER A 134 12.80 5.45 -8.45
CA SER A 134 13.36 4.24 -7.84
C SER A 134 14.85 4.40 -7.62
N VAL A 135 15.28 4.37 -6.36
CA VAL A 135 16.69 4.44 -5.97
C VAL A 135 17.14 3.05 -5.56
N LYS A 136 18.16 2.53 -6.24
CA LYS A 136 18.73 1.21 -5.99
C LYS A 136 20.06 1.36 -5.28
N VAL A 137 20.15 0.81 -4.07
CA VAL A 137 21.37 0.82 -3.26
C VAL A 137 21.87 -0.62 -3.16
N PRO A 138 23.00 -0.97 -3.82
CA PRO A 138 23.58 -2.30 -3.65
C PRO A 138 24.03 -2.46 -2.20
N CYS A 139 23.71 -3.61 -1.61
CA CYS A 139 24.14 -3.97 -0.26
C CYS A 139 24.91 -5.29 -0.30
N SER A 140 25.99 -5.34 0.47
CA SER A 140 26.78 -6.53 0.72
C SER A 140 26.92 -6.66 2.22
N LEU A 141 26.31 -7.71 2.78
CA LEU A 141 26.36 -8.01 4.21
C LEU A 141 27.19 -9.28 4.40
N GLU A 142 28.12 -9.22 5.34
CA GLU A 142 28.95 -10.35 5.73
C GLU A 142 28.72 -10.65 7.21
N PHE A 143 28.38 -11.90 7.51
CA PHE A 143 28.14 -12.38 8.87
C PHE A 143 29.17 -13.45 9.20
N GLY A 144 29.87 -13.28 10.32
CA GLY A 144 30.68 -14.35 10.90
C GLY A 144 29.77 -15.40 11.55
N LEU A 145 29.97 -16.67 11.20
CA LEU A 145 29.38 -17.80 11.90
C LEU A 145 30.35 -18.13 13.04
N GLY A 146 30.05 -17.66 14.25
CA GLY A 146 30.88 -17.88 15.44
C GLY A 146 30.86 -19.34 15.90
N LEU A 147 31.52 -20.22 15.14
CA LEU A 147 31.70 -21.65 15.37
C LEU A 147 33.14 -21.95 15.78
#